data_AF-A0A6B3C7P9-F1
#
_entry.id   AF-A0A6B3C7P9-F1
#
_cell.length_a   1.000
_cell.length_b   1.000
_cell.length_c   1.000
_cell.angle_alpha   90.00
_cell.angle_beta   90.00
_cell.angle_gamma   90.00
#
_symmetry.space_group_name_H-M   'P 1'
#
loop_
_entity.id
_entity.type
_entity.pdbx_description
1 polymer ?
#
loop_
_entity_poly.entity_id
_entity_poly.type
_entity_poly.pdbx_seq_one_letter_code
_entity_poly.pdbx_strand_id
1 'polypeptide(L)'
;MTLSASTTRAVDLRVEPVEEILGHVEGSLQTRLERDTVVRKRRSVGARTGRDTWVRIERRGLDRIGVQGWNGTECAARLEGIAQPEWQGSVVWRDRDEPVMWRADETELLPGTPIGTAVLSDDPKLSDEWWQAFNTSMDRLAAQDTRRIATPDTVTITQALVTESIRSVFSDDFDTTVELWVPAHADLNWANMTAPTFRLFDWEDWGNAPQGLDSASLWSSSLAVPALADRVRLERRCDFESRDGKLMTLFVCSKILGPDAHPQDPRLEPARRLAEQIVAELQTG
;
A
#
# COMPACT_ATOMS: atom_id res chain seq x y z
N MET A 1 25.53 -25.63 -16.32
CA MET A 1 24.12 -25.74 -16.80
C MET A 1 23.38 -24.52 -16.32
N THR A 2 23.23 -23.54 -17.20
CA THR A 2 22.41 -22.35 -16.96
C THR A 2 20.95 -22.76 -17.08
N LEU A 3 20.25 -22.86 -15.96
CA LEU A 3 18.79 -23.00 -15.96
C LEU A 3 18.22 -21.75 -16.62
N SER A 4 17.66 -21.92 -17.81
CA SER A 4 16.83 -20.90 -18.45
C SER A 4 15.72 -20.54 -17.46
N ALA A 5 15.73 -19.31 -16.96
CA ALA A 5 14.65 -18.80 -16.13
C ALA A 5 13.39 -18.79 -17.00
N SER A 6 12.54 -19.81 -16.83
CA SER A 6 11.22 -19.86 -17.45
C SER A 6 10.49 -18.59 -17.02
N THR A 7 10.29 -17.68 -17.96
CA THR A 7 9.60 -16.42 -17.70
C THR A 7 8.17 -16.74 -17.30
N THR A 8 7.77 -16.32 -16.10
CA THR A 8 6.40 -16.47 -15.60
C THR A 8 5.43 -15.93 -16.66
N ARG A 9 4.52 -16.78 -17.14
CA ARG A 9 3.47 -16.36 -18.07
C ARG A 9 2.73 -15.17 -17.47
N ALA A 10 2.49 -14.13 -18.29
CA ALA A 10 1.65 -13.02 -17.89
C ALA A 10 0.19 -13.51 -17.82
N VAL A 11 -0.30 -13.73 -16.60
CA VAL A 11 -1.67 -14.18 -16.31
C VAL A 11 -2.50 -12.99 -15.87
N ASP A 12 -3.74 -12.92 -16.36
CA ASP A 12 -4.73 -11.92 -15.94
C ASP A 12 -5.97 -12.61 -15.36
N LEU A 13 -6.04 -12.66 -14.03
CA LEU A 13 -7.13 -13.33 -13.31
C LEU A 13 -8.49 -12.64 -13.47
N ARG A 14 -8.60 -11.54 -14.24
CA ARG A 14 -9.90 -10.96 -14.63
C ARG A 14 -10.60 -11.77 -15.74
N VAL A 15 -9.83 -12.49 -16.55
CA VAL A 15 -10.36 -13.23 -17.72
C VAL A 15 -10.10 -14.74 -17.64
N GLU A 16 -9.09 -15.17 -16.88
CA GLU A 16 -8.73 -16.58 -16.73
C GLU A 16 -9.77 -17.39 -15.94
N PRO A 17 -9.97 -18.68 -16.18
CA PRO A 17 -10.83 -19.51 -15.31
C PRO A 17 -10.32 -19.51 -13.86
N VAL A 18 -11.21 -19.33 -12.89
CA VAL A 18 -10.84 -19.27 -11.45
C VAL A 18 -11.49 -20.38 -10.61
N GLU A 19 -12.43 -21.17 -11.15
CA GLU A 19 -13.22 -22.12 -10.37
C GLU A 19 -12.39 -23.20 -9.67
N GLU A 20 -11.33 -23.71 -10.32
CA GLU A 20 -10.44 -24.69 -9.71
C GLU A 20 -9.71 -24.11 -8.50
N ILE A 21 -9.24 -22.86 -8.61
CA ILE A 21 -8.55 -22.14 -7.55
C ILE A 21 -9.51 -21.85 -6.39
N LEU A 22 -10.75 -21.43 -6.69
CA LEU A 22 -11.77 -21.23 -5.67
C LEU A 22 -12.07 -22.54 -4.94
N GLY A 23 -12.28 -23.64 -5.66
CA GLY A 23 -12.53 -24.96 -5.07
C GLY A 23 -11.37 -25.50 -4.23
N HIS A 24 -10.13 -25.25 -4.65
CA HIS A 24 -8.95 -25.59 -3.85
C HIS A 24 -8.97 -24.86 -2.49
N VAL A 25 -9.20 -23.54 -2.52
CA VAL A 25 -9.23 -22.72 -1.31
C VAL A 25 -10.39 -23.07 -0.39
N GLU A 26 -11.57 -23.38 -0.93
CA GLU A 26 -12.71 -23.87 -0.16
C GLU A 26 -12.38 -25.17 0.59
N GLY A 27 -11.75 -26.12 -0.10
CA GLY A 27 -11.31 -27.38 0.51
C GLY A 27 -10.24 -27.19 1.57
N SER A 28 -9.26 -26.31 1.32
CA SER A 28 -8.14 -26.06 2.22
C SER A 28 -8.51 -25.26 3.46
N LEU A 29 -9.32 -24.21 3.33
CA LEU A 29 -9.77 -23.37 4.44
C LEU A 29 -11.05 -23.89 5.10
N GLN A 30 -11.63 -24.98 4.58
CA GLN A 30 -12.88 -25.58 5.04
C GLN A 30 -14.00 -24.54 5.15
N THR A 31 -14.16 -23.74 4.09
CA THR A 31 -15.17 -22.69 3.99
C THR A 31 -15.77 -22.67 2.59
N ARG A 32 -16.94 -22.03 2.43
CA ARG A 32 -17.57 -21.85 1.12
C ARG A 32 -17.42 -20.40 0.71
N LEU A 33 -16.94 -20.14 -0.51
CA LEU A 33 -16.85 -18.81 -1.08
C LEU A 33 -18.15 -18.47 -1.81
N GLU A 34 -18.71 -17.31 -1.49
CA GLU A 34 -19.93 -16.76 -2.10
C GLU A 34 -19.62 -16.26 -3.52
N ARG A 35 -20.02 -17.04 -4.52
CA ARG A 35 -19.63 -16.83 -5.93
C ARG A 35 -20.09 -15.51 -6.52
N ASP A 36 -21.21 -14.96 -6.05
CA ASP A 36 -21.76 -13.67 -6.43
C ASP A 36 -21.00 -12.47 -5.86
N THR A 37 -20.13 -12.70 -4.87
CA THR A 37 -19.28 -11.67 -4.25
C THR A 37 -17.86 -11.63 -4.81
N VAL A 38 -17.57 -12.47 -5.81
CA VAL A 38 -16.22 -12.63 -6.36
C VAL A 38 -15.75 -11.33 -7.02
N VAL A 39 -14.68 -10.78 -6.48
CA VAL A 39 -13.95 -9.63 -7.03
C VAL A 39 -12.67 -10.13 -7.68
N ARG A 40 -12.46 -9.76 -8.95
CA ARG A 40 -11.32 -10.22 -9.75
C ARG A 40 -10.42 -9.04 -10.13
N LYS A 41 -9.14 -9.16 -9.81
CA LYS A 41 -8.08 -8.24 -10.22
C LYS A 41 -7.08 -8.99 -11.10
N ARG A 42 -6.08 -8.28 -11.63
CA ARG A 42 -5.08 -8.88 -12.54
C ARG A 42 -4.32 -10.06 -11.91
N ARG A 43 -4.00 -9.98 -10.62
CA ARG A 43 -3.18 -10.97 -9.89
C ARG A 43 -3.87 -11.58 -8.67
N SER A 44 -5.08 -11.14 -8.35
CA SER A 44 -5.82 -11.64 -7.20
C SER A 44 -7.31 -11.83 -7.48
N VAL A 45 -7.91 -12.72 -6.70
CA VAL A 45 -9.35 -12.98 -6.66
C VAL A 45 -9.74 -12.98 -5.20
N GLY A 46 -10.84 -12.34 -4.84
CA GLY A 46 -11.36 -12.40 -3.48
C GLY A 46 -12.86 -12.61 -3.45
N ALA A 47 -13.36 -13.17 -2.36
CA ALA A 47 -14.78 -13.43 -2.16
C ALA A 47 -15.12 -13.43 -0.66
N ARG A 48 -16.38 -13.13 -0.35
CA ARG A 48 -16.95 -13.41 0.96
C ARG A 48 -17.05 -14.91 1.16
N THR A 49 -17.03 -15.32 2.42
CA THR A 49 -17.27 -16.71 2.79
C THR A 49 -18.58 -16.86 3.54
N GLY A 50 -19.13 -18.09 3.56
CA GLY A 50 -20.35 -18.41 4.30
C GLY A 50 -20.24 -18.36 5.82
N ARG A 51 -19.10 -17.92 6.38
CA ARG A 51 -18.91 -17.65 7.82
C ARG A 51 -18.61 -16.18 8.12
N ASP A 52 -19.09 -15.29 7.25
CA ASP A 52 -18.95 -13.82 7.40
C ASP A 52 -17.48 -13.35 7.47
N THR A 53 -16.65 -13.90 6.58
CA THR A 53 -15.23 -13.52 6.41
C THR A 53 -14.93 -13.15 4.97
N TRP A 54 -13.75 -12.59 4.71
CA TRP A 54 -13.23 -12.32 3.38
C TRP A 54 -12.01 -13.20 3.10
N VAL A 55 -11.96 -13.81 1.92
CA VAL A 55 -10.77 -14.52 1.45
C VAL A 55 -10.19 -13.77 0.25
N ARG A 56 -8.89 -13.50 0.29
CA ARG A 56 -8.11 -12.92 -0.82
C ARG A 56 -7.09 -13.95 -1.28
N ILE A 57 -7.19 -14.35 -2.54
CA ILE A 57 -6.30 -15.30 -3.21
C ILE A 57 -5.39 -14.51 -4.14
N GLU A 58 -4.08 -14.67 -3.99
CA GLU A 58 -3.07 -13.99 -4.79
C GLU A 58 -2.17 -14.99 -5.52
N ARG A 59 -1.82 -14.65 -6.76
CA ARG A 59 -0.82 -15.35 -7.58
C ARG A 59 0.45 -14.51 -7.68
N ARG A 60 1.59 -15.08 -7.30
CA ARG A 60 2.91 -14.45 -7.52
C ARG A 60 3.91 -15.39 -8.17
N GLY A 61 4.78 -14.83 -9.01
CA GLY A 61 5.93 -15.56 -9.55
C GLY A 61 6.91 -15.94 -8.43
N LEU A 62 7.54 -17.11 -8.54
CA LEU A 62 8.51 -17.57 -7.54
C LEU A 62 9.70 -16.60 -7.39
N ASP A 63 10.04 -15.84 -8.44
CA ASP A 63 11.06 -14.79 -8.43
C ASP A 63 10.75 -13.63 -7.48
N ARG A 64 9.48 -13.45 -7.11
CA ARG A 64 9.02 -12.37 -6.20
C ARG A 64 8.92 -12.82 -4.74
N ILE A 65 8.91 -14.12 -4.50
CA ILE A 65 8.79 -14.69 -3.17
C ILE A 65 10.08 -14.42 -2.37
N GLY A 66 9.93 -13.76 -1.21
CA GLY A 66 11.04 -13.37 -0.34
C GLY A 66 11.63 -11.97 -0.58
N VAL A 67 11.37 -11.37 -1.75
CA VAL A 67 11.76 -9.97 -2.06
C VAL A 67 10.61 -9.01 -1.83
N GLN A 68 9.38 -9.41 -2.17
CA GLN A 68 8.18 -8.58 -2.04
C GLN A 68 7.22 -9.20 -1.04
N GLY A 69 6.97 -8.52 0.09
CA GLY A 69 5.72 -8.54 0.88
C GLY A 69 4.97 -9.84 1.21
N TRP A 70 5.47 -11.03 0.86
CA TRP A 70 4.63 -12.23 0.67
C TRP A 70 3.84 -12.67 1.91
N ASN A 71 4.49 -12.62 3.07
CA ASN A 71 3.88 -12.91 4.36
C ASN A 71 3.46 -11.64 5.11
N GLY A 72 3.19 -10.54 4.40
CA GLY A 72 2.80 -9.26 4.97
C GLY A 72 1.54 -9.37 5.82
N THR A 73 0.47 -9.93 5.25
CA THR A 73 -0.83 -10.06 5.92
C THR A 73 -0.76 -10.86 7.22
N GLU A 74 -0.16 -12.07 7.21
CA GLU A 74 0.00 -12.84 8.47
C GLU A 74 0.91 -12.13 9.47
N CYS A 75 1.96 -11.43 8.99
CA CYS A 75 2.86 -10.71 9.89
C CYS A 75 2.15 -9.50 10.52
N ALA A 76 1.22 -8.87 9.81
CA ALA A 76 0.46 -7.72 10.30
C ALA A 76 -0.53 -8.11 11.40
N ALA A 77 -0.93 -9.40 11.47
CA ALA A 77 -1.81 -9.92 12.52
C ALA A 77 -1.28 -9.71 13.95
N ARG A 78 0.03 -9.53 14.12
CA ARG A 78 0.65 -9.25 15.43
C ARG A 78 0.60 -7.76 15.83
N LEU A 79 0.20 -6.88 14.92
CA LEU A 79 0.20 -5.44 15.18
C LEU A 79 -0.97 -5.08 16.08
N GLU A 80 -0.71 -4.26 17.09
CA GLU A 80 -1.69 -3.91 18.13
C GLU A 80 -2.17 -2.46 18.01
N GLY A 81 -3.44 -2.24 18.33
CA GLY A 81 -4.01 -0.89 18.42
C GLY A 81 -4.26 -0.21 17.07
N ILE A 82 -4.14 -0.95 15.95
CA ILE A 82 -4.47 -0.49 14.61
C ILE A 82 -5.85 -1.04 14.23
N ALA A 83 -6.70 -0.19 13.64
CA ALA A 83 -7.97 -0.63 13.09
C ALA A 83 -7.76 -1.39 11.77
N GLN A 84 -7.36 -2.65 11.85
CA GLN A 84 -7.22 -3.59 10.72
C GLN A 84 -8.15 -4.79 10.87
N PRO A 85 -8.60 -5.45 9.79
CA PRO A 85 -9.38 -6.68 9.89
C PRO A 85 -8.55 -7.78 10.55
N GLU A 86 -9.17 -8.56 11.43
CA GLU A 86 -8.49 -9.70 12.07
C GLU A 86 -8.12 -10.75 11.03
N TRP A 87 -6.86 -11.20 11.03
CA TRP A 87 -6.40 -12.29 10.19
C TRP A 87 -6.70 -13.63 10.86
N GLN A 88 -7.35 -14.55 10.15
CA GLN A 88 -7.81 -15.82 10.70
C GLN A 88 -6.91 -17.00 10.31
N GLY A 89 -6.31 -16.94 9.13
CA GLY A 89 -5.45 -18.00 8.63
C GLY A 89 -5.08 -17.83 7.17
N SER A 90 -4.20 -18.70 6.71
CA SER A 90 -3.83 -18.76 5.30
C SER A 90 -3.59 -20.19 4.82
N VAL A 91 -3.68 -20.36 3.50
CA VAL A 91 -3.13 -21.52 2.80
C VAL A 91 -2.19 -21.02 1.71
N VAL A 92 -1.01 -21.63 1.63
CA VAL A 92 0.00 -21.34 0.61
C VAL A 92 0.32 -22.62 -0.13
N TRP A 93 0.32 -22.57 -1.46
CA TRP A 93 0.67 -23.72 -2.29
C TRP A 93 1.44 -23.29 -3.52
N ARG A 94 2.29 -24.19 -4.00
CA ARG A 94 3.01 -24.02 -5.25
C ARG A 94 2.14 -24.55 -6.39
N ASP A 95 2.09 -23.81 -7.48
CA ASP A 95 1.48 -24.30 -8.71
C ASP A 95 2.26 -25.50 -9.26
N ARG A 96 1.55 -26.48 -9.83
CA ARG A 96 2.17 -27.72 -10.31
C ARG A 96 2.87 -27.55 -11.65
N ASP A 97 2.33 -26.67 -12.49
CA ASP A 97 2.69 -26.56 -13.89
C ASP A 97 3.40 -25.23 -14.19
N GLU A 98 3.12 -24.18 -13.41
CA GLU A 98 3.72 -22.86 -13.57
C GLU A 98 4.71 -22.53 -12.44
N PRO A 99 5.76 -21.72 -12.68
CA PRO A 99 6.71 -21.29 -11.65
C PRO A 99 6.13 -20.19 -10.75
N VAL A 100 4.96 -20.44 -10.18
CA VAL A 100 4.23 -19.50 -9.33
C VAL A 100 3.83 -20.11 -7.99
N MET A 101 3.63 -19.23 -7.03
CA MET A 101 3.09 -19.54 -5.73
C MET A 101 1.75 -18.83 -5.57
N TRP A 102 0.83 -19.54 -4.95
CA TRP A 102 -0.48 -19.06 -4.59
C TRP A 102 -0.57 -18.92 -3.07
N ARG A 103 -1.30 -17.90 -2.63
CA ARG A 103 -1.63 -17.68 -1.23
C ARG A 103 -3.08 -17.25 -1.14
N ALA A 104 -3.81 -17.84 -0.21
CA ALA A 104 -5.10 -17.35 0.20
C ALA A 104 -5.02 -16.94 1.67
N ASP A 105 -5.36 -15.69 1.97
CA ASP A 105 -5.53 -15.18 3.33
C ASP A 105 -7.01 -14.98 3.64
N GLU A 106 -7.43 -15.45 4.80
CA GLU A 106 -8.76 -15.19 5.34
C GLU A 106 -8.69 -14.12 6.43
N THR A 107 -9.55 -13.12 6.32
CA THR A 107 -9.69 -12.03 7.29
C THR A 107 -11.14 -11.81 7.68
N GLU A 108 -11.37 -11.09 8.77
CA GLU A 108 -12.66 -10.49 9.07
C GLU A 108 -13.19 -9.69 7.88
N LEU A 109 -14.52 -9.66 7.71
CA LEU A 109 -15.15 -8.73 6.79
C LEU A 109 -14.89 -7.29 7.21
N LEU A 110 -14.67 -6.43 6.22
CA LEU A 110 -14.57 -5.00 6.46
C LEU A 110 -15.92 -4.44 6.93
N PRO A 111 -15.92 -3.48 7.88
CA PRO A 111 -17.15 -2.91 8.44
C PRO A 111 -17.89 -1.95 7.49
N GLY A 112 -17.28 -1.65 6.33
CA GLY A 112 -17.81 -0.73 5.33
C GLY A 112 -17.22 -1.02 3.95
N THR A 113 -17.49 -0.13 3.00
CA THR A 113 -16.94 -0.23 1.65
C THR A 113 -15.61 0.52 1.55
N PRO A 114 -14.71 0.11 0.64
CA PRO A 114 -13.55 0.93 0.28
C PRO A 114 -13.99 2.36 -0.08
N ILE A 115 -13.21 3.36 0.33
CA ILE A 115 -13.54 4.79 0.13
C ILE A 115 -13.63 5.13 -1.37
N GLY A 116 -12.80 4.51 -2.20
CA GLY A 116 -12.85 4.69 -3.64
C GLY A 116 -11.66 4.06 -4.36
N THR A 117 -11.17 4.75 -5.37
CA THR A 117 -9.91 4.43 -6.07
C THR A 117 -8.70 4.93 -5.28
N ALA A 118 -7.49 4.53 -5.69
CA ALA A 118 -6.26 4.91 -4.99
C ALA A 118 -6.05 6.43 -4.94
N VAL A 119 -6.45 7.13 -6.01
CA VAL A 119 -6.50 8.60 -6.11
C VAL A 119 -7.97 8.99 -6.22
N LEU A 120 -8.42 9.95 -5.42
CA LEU A 120 -9.81 10.42 -5.45
C LEU A 120 -9.95 11.63 -6.36
N SER A 121 -11.05 11.70 -7.10
CA SER A 121 -11.46 12.88 -7.88
C SER A 121 -12.37 13.83 -7.09
N ASP A 122 -12.98 13.35 -6.02
CA ASP A 122 -14.00 14.04 -5.24
C ASP A 122 -13.76 13.87 -3.74
N ASP A 123 -14.19 14.84 -2.94
CA ASP A 123 -14.06 14.81 -1.49
C ASP A 123 -14.98 13.71 -0.90
N PRO A 124 -14.44 12.71 -0.17
CA PRO A 124 -15.21 11.61 0.40
C PRO A 124 -16.09 12.01 1.60
N LYS A 125 -16.00 13.27 2.09
CA LYS A 125 -16.82 13.79 3.20
C LYS A 125 -16.75 12.94 4.48
N LEU A 126 -15.55 12.52 4.84
CA LEU A 126 -15.27 11.70 6.03
C LEU A 126 -15.49 12.53 7.32
N SER A 127 -16.00 11.87 8.37
CA SER A 127 -16.25 12.50 9.67
C SER A 127 -14.96 12.74 10.46
N ASP A 128 -15.00 13.63 11.46
CA ASP A 128 -13.88 13.82 12.38
C ASP A 128 -13.56 12.54 13.20
N GLU A 129 -14.56 11.70 13.49
CA GLU A 129 -14.36 10.40 14.13
C GLU A 129 -13.54 9.45 13.24
N TRP A 130 -13.78 9.45 11.93
CA TRP A 130 -12.98 8.68 10.97
C TRP A 130 -11.52 9.15 10.99
N TRP A 131 -11.28 10.47 10.95
CA TRP A 131 -9.94 11.04 11.01
C TRP A 131 -9.23 10.74 12.33
N GLN A 132 -9.95 10.76 13.46
CA GLN A 132 -9.39 10.38 14.75
C GLN A 132 -8.96 8.90 14.77
N ALA A 133 -9.79 7.99 14.23
CA ALA A 133 -9.47 6.57 14.13
C ALA A 133 -8.28 6.30 13.19
N PHE A 134 -8.22 7.03 12.07
CA PHE A 134 -7.09 7.04 11.15
C PHE A 134 -5.79 7.46 11.86
N ASN A 135 -5.76 8.64 12.46
CA ASN A 135 -4.57 9.15 13.15
C ASN A 135 -4.12 8.23 14.28
N THR A 136 -5.06 7.75 15.09
CA THR A 136 -4.75 6.80 16.17
C THR A 136 -4.09 5.54 15.61
N SER A 137 -4.61 4.98 14.51
CA SER A 137 -4.04 3.79 13.90
C SER A 137 -2.65 4.03 13.29
N MET A 138 -2.44 5.18 12.64
CA MET A 138 -1.14 5.52 12.05
C MET A 138 -0.07 5.77 13.13
N ASP A 139 -0.43 6.45 14.22
CA ASP A 139 0.49 6.68 15.34
C ASP A 139 0.82 5.36 16.05
N ARG A 140 -0.17 4.47 16.19
CA ARG A 140 0.04 3.12 16.73
C ARG A 140 0.93 2.29 15.84
N LEU A 141 0.81 2.40 14.52
CA LEU A 141 1.66 1.73 13.55
C LEU A 141 3.11 2.20 13.62
N ALA A 142 3.34 3.51 13.61
CA ALA A 142 4.67 4.10 13.69
C ALA A 142 5.40 3.74 15.01
N ALA A 143 4.65 3.40 16.07
CA ALA A 143 5.18 2.97 17.36
C ALA A 143 5.44 1.44 17.47
N GLN A 144 5.15 0.65 16.44
CA GLN A 144 5.40 -0.80 16.46
C GLN A 144 6.89 -1.11 16.24
N ASP A 145 7.28 -2.34 16.56
CA ASP A 145 8.61 -2.86 16.22
C ASP A 145 8.50 -3.93 15.14
N THR A 146 9.35 -3.85 14.12
CA THR A 146 9.47 -4.88 13.08
C THR A 146 10.88 -4.95 12.50
N ARG A 147 11.24 -6.10 11.94
CA ARG A 147 12.44 -6.26 11.09
C ARG A 147 12.12 -6.27 9.61
N ARG A 148 10.83 -6.23 9.26
CA ARG A 148 10.39 -6.09 7.86
C ARG A 148 10.84 -4.73 7.35
N ILE A 149 11.24 -4.69 6.09
CA ILE A 149 11.43 -3.42 5.36
C ILE A 149 10.26 -3.30 4.40
N ALA A 150 9.66 -2.12 4.37
CA ALA A 150 8.51 -1.84 3.52
C ALA A 150 8.84 -2.00 2.03
N THR A 151 7.83 -2.34 1.24
CA THR A 151 7.95 -2.52 -0.21
C THR A 151 6.97 -1.62 -0.99
N PRO A 152 7.04 -0.28 -0.86
CA PRO A 152 6.17 0.60 -1.63
C PRO A 152 6.31 0.35 -3.15
N ASP A 153 5.19 0.33 -3.87
CA ASP A 153 5.12 -0.08 -5.28
C ASP A 153 5.74 -1.47 -5.54
N THR A 154 5.72 -2.35 -4.54
CA THR A 154 6.34 -3.67 -4.54
C THR A 154 7.87 -3.64 -4.65
N VAL A 155 8.53 -2.53 -4.30
CA VAL A 155 10.00 -2.40 -4.30
C VAL A 155 10.49 -2.10 -2.90
N THR A 156 11.45 -2.88 -2.40
CA THR A 156 12.03 -2.66 -1.07
C THR A 156 12.59 -1.26 -0.95
N ILE A 157 12.08 -0.49 -0.01
CA ILE A 157 12.56 0.87 0.22
C ILE A 157 13.91 0.85 0.92
N THR A 158 14.86 1.59 0.36
CA THR A 158 16.23 1.71 0.85
C THR A 158 16.68 3.16 0.77
N GLN A 159 17.72 3.52 1.52
CA GLN A 159 18.36 4.83 1.39
C GLN A 159 18.74 5.17 -0.06
N ALA A 160 19.30 4.20 -0.79
CA ALA A 160 19.68 4.37 -2.19
C ALA A 160 18.46 4.68 -3.06
N LEU A 161 17.39 3.89 -2.93
CA LEU A 161 16.15 4.10 -3.68
C LEU A 161 15.56 5.50 -3.40
N VAL A 162 15.55 5.94 -2.14
CA VAL A 162 15.05 7.26 -1.77
C VAL A 162 15.89 8.36 -2.44
N THR A 163 17.21 8.31 -2.27
CA THR A 163 18.14 9.28 -2.85
C THR A 163 18.02 9.33 -4.37
N GLU A 164 18.02 8.18 -5.05
CA GLU A 164 17.93 8.09 -6.50
C GLU A 164 16.59 8.62 -7.02
N SER A 165 15.49 8.25 -6.36
CA SER A 165 14.15 8.70 -6.76
C SER A 165 14.01 10.22 -6.62
N ILE A 166 14.50 10.82 -5.54
CA ILE A 166 14.48 12.27 -5.34
C ILE A 166 15.37 12.95 -6.38
N ARG A 167 16.63 12.51 -6.52
CA ARG A 167 17.62 13.14 -7.42
C ARG A 167 17.29 12.98 -8.91
N SER A 168 16.44 12.02 -9.27
CA SER A 168 15.98 11.87 -10.65
C SER A 168 15.14 13.05 -11.15
N VAL A 169 14.55 13.83 -10.22
CA VAL A 169 13.68 14.98 -10.54
C VAL A 169 14.23 16.28 -9.93
N PHE A 170 14.78 16.22 -8.72
CA PHE A 170 15.27 17.38 -7.99
C PHE A 170 16.80 17.34 -7.91
N SER A 171 17.48 18.11 -8.77
CA SER A 171 18.95 18.13 -8.87
C SER A 171 19.64 19.01 -7.83
N ASP A 172 18.86 19.60 -6.92
CA ASP A 172 19.34 20.52 -5.90
C ASP A 172 20.27 19.84 -4.88
N ASP A 173 21.22 20.62 -4.38
CA ASP A 173 22.23 20.15 -3.43
C ASP A 173 21.69 20.24 -1.99
N PHE A 174 20.91 19.24 -1.59
CA PHE A 174 20.51 19.01 -0.20
C PHE A 174 20.77 17.56 0.22
N ASP A 175 20.93 17.33 1.52
CA ASP A 175 21.17 16.01 2.06
C ASP A 175 19.90 15.15 2.04
N THR A 176 19.97 14.00 1.39
CA THR A 176 18.87 13.03 1.26
C THR A 176 19.00 11.86 2.25
N THR A 177 19.95 11.90 3.18
CA THR A 177 20.13 10.86 4.21
C THR A 177 18.88 10.77 5.07
N VAL A 178 18.26 9.60 5.15
CA VAL A 178 17.12 9.31 6.02
C VAL A 178 17.63 8.96 7.41
N GLU A 179 17.09 9.61 8.43
CA GLU A 179 17.54 9.44 9.82
C GLU A 179 16.66 8.47 10.61
N LEU A 180 15.35 8.50 10.36
CA LEU A 180 14.34 7.78 11.12
C LEU A 180 13.54 6.84 10.22
N TRP A 181 13.61 5.55 10.57
CA TRP A 181 12.84 4.49 9.95
C TRP A 181 11.81 3.97 10.95
N VAL A 182 10.53 4.02 10.57
CA VAL A 182 9.40 3.58 11.38
C VAL A 182 8.53 2.61 10.60
N PRO A 183 7.77 1.72 11.26
CA PRO A 183 6.80 0.89 10.55
C PRO A 183 5.76 1.76 9.83
N ALA A 184 5.50 1.39 8.58
CA ALA A 184 4.56 2.04 7.68
C ALA A 184 3.76 0.95 6.94
N HIS A 185 2.56 1.31 6.49
CA HIS A 185 1.71 0.48 5.64
C HIS A 185 2.34 0.32 4.25
N ALA A 186 2.99 1.37 3.75
CA ALA A 186 3.73 1.44 2.49
C ALA A 186 2.90 1.32 1.20
N ASP A 187 1.61 1.04 1.32
CA ASP A 187 0.61 1.23 0.26
C ASP A 187 -0.59 2.05 0.80
N LEU A 188 -0.32 3.14 1.52
CA LEU A 188 -1.39 3.97 2.10
C LEU A 188 -2.03 4.87 1.03
N ASN A 189 -3.20 4.47 0.57
CA ASN A 189 -4.02 5.20 -0.39
C ASN A 189 -5.52 4.99 -0.11
N TRP A 190 -6.40 5.76 -0.76
CA TRP A 190 -7.84 5.75 -0.47
C TRP A 190 -8.56 4.43 -0.82
N ALA A 191 -7.99 3.58 -1.68
CA ALA A 191 -8.57 2.28 -2.00
C ALA A 191 -8.34 1.22 -0.91
N ASN A 192 -7.41 1.47 0.01
CA ASN A 192 -7.01 0.54 1.07
C ASN A 192 -7.62 0.89 2.43
N MET A 193 -8.66 1.73 2.44
CA MET A 193 -9.37 2.15 3.64
C MET A 193 -10.88 2.13 3.43
N THR A 194 -11.64 1.88 4.50
CA THR A 194 -13.12 1.88 4.45
C THR A 194 -13.76 3.13 5.03
N ALA A 195 -15.00 3.38 4.59
CA ALA A 195 -15.94 4.35 5.17
C ALA A 195 -17.35 3.73 5.32
N PRO A 196 -18.21 4.26 6.21
CA PRO A 196 -17.97 5.39 7.12
C PRO A 196 -17.10 5.04 8.33
N THR A 197 -16.94 3.75 8.63
CA THR A 197 -16.06 3.27 9.71
C THR A 197 -14.65 3.04 9.18
N PHE A 198 -13.65 3.64 9.83
CA PHE A 198 -12.25 3.46 9.46
C PHE A 198 -11.78 2.02 9.69
N ARG A 199 -11.17 1.45 8.64
CA ARG A 199 -10.42 0.19 8.68
C ARG A 199 -9.32 0.27 7.63
N LEU A 200 -8.10 -0.12 7.96
CA LEU A 200 -6.95 -0.20 7.06
C LEU A 200 -6.68 -1.66 6.69
N PHE A 201 -6.51 -1.94 5.40
CA PHE A 201 -6.33 -3.29 4.87
C PHE A 201 -5.33 -3.32 3.69
N ASP A 202 -5.04 -4.53 3.18
CA ASP A 202 -3.99 -4.79 2.16
C ASP A 202 -2.55 -4.64 2.69
N TRP A 203 -2.29 -5.30 3.83
CA TRP A 203 -1.02 -5.28 4.57
C TRP A 203 0.10 -6.11 3.91
N GLU A 204 0.23 -6.15 2.60
CA GLU A 204 1.28 -6.96 1.96
C GLU A 204 2.65 -6.28 2.06
N ASP A 205 2.68 -4.97 1.80
CA ASP A 205 3.91 -4.21 1.61
C ASP A 205 4.46 -3.54 2.87
N TRP A 206 3.78 -3.72 4.02
CA TRP A 206 4.15 -3.05 5.26
C TRP A 206 5.52 -3.46 5.81
N GLY A 207 6.16 -2.53 6.51
CA GLY A 207 7.44 -2.71 7.18
C GLY A 207 8.06 -1.37 7.55
N ASN A 208 9.32 -1.36 7.99
CA ASN A 208 10.05 -0.12 8.25
C ASN A 208 10.26 0.65 6.95
N ALA A 209 9.91 1.93 6.98
CA ALA A 209 10.11 2.92 5.94
C ALA A 209 10.58 4.24 6.56
N PRO A 210 11.14 5.19 5.78
CA PRO A 210 11.40 6.53 6.28
C PRO A 210 10.12 7.16 6.85
N GLN A 211 10.26 7.89 7.95
CA GLN A 211 9.13 8.61 8.57
C GLN A 211 8.42 9.49 7.52
N GLY A 212 7.09 9.43 7.51
CA GLY A 212 6.25 10.24 6.64
C GLY A 212 5.95 9.64 5.26
N LEU A 213 6.45 8.43 4.93
CA LEU A 213 6.11 7.75 3.67
C LEU A 213 4.60 7.63 3.46
N ASP A 214 3.89 7.10 4.47
CA ASP A 214 2.45 6.88 4.41
C ASP A 214 1.69 8.21 4.28
N SER A 215 2.03 9.20 5.12
CA SER A 215 1.42 10.54 5.10
C SER A 215 1.61 11.23 3.75
N ALA A 216 2.83 11.18 3.18
CA ALA A 216 3.13 11.71 1.86
C ALA A 216 2.37 10.97 0.74
N SER A 217 2.26 9.64 0.83
CA SER A 217 1.53 8.81 -0.13
C SER A 217 0.04 9.17 -0.14
N LEU A 218 -0.59 9.26 1.03
CA LEU A 218 -1.99 9.64 1.16
C LEU A 218 -2.25 11.07 0.68
N TRP A 219 -1.36 12.02 1.01
CA TRP A 219 -1.46 13.39 0.51
C TRP A 219 -1.41 13.43 -1.02
N SER A 220 -0.48 12.68 -1.62
CA SER A 220 -0.34 12.62 -3.09
C SER A 220 -1.58 12.03 -3.77
N SER A 221 -2.22 11.05 -3.13
CA SER A 221 -3.50 10.45 -3.53
C SER A 221 -4.70 11.38 -3.35
N SER A 222 -4.50 12.51 -2.65
CA SER A 222 -5.53 13.51 -2.36
C SER A 222 -5.37 14.78 -3.20
N LEU A 223 -4.27 14.93 -3.93
CA LEU A 223 -3.90 16.19 -4.61
C LEU A 223 -4.91 16.70 -5.65
N ALA A 224 -5.73 15.80 -6.22
CA ALA A 224 -6.80 16.20 -7.13
C ALA A 224 -7.99 16.87 -6.43
N VAL A 225 -8.06 16.80 -5.09
CA VAL A 225 -9.07 17.44 -4.24
C VAL A 225 -8.34 18.33 -3.22
N PRO A 226 -8.11 19.62 -3.52
CA PRO A 226 -7.24 20.49 -2.71
C PRO A 226 -7.60 20.53 -1.22
N ALA A 227 -8.89 20.65 -0.89
CA ALA A 227 -9.35 20.66 0.51
C ALA A 227 -9.04 19.35 1.26
N LEU A 228 -9.05 18.21 0.56
CA LEU A 228 -8.70 16.91 1.13
C LEU A 228 -7.18 16.81 1.35
N ALA A 229 -6.38 17.26 0.37
CA ALA A 229 -4.93 17.31 0.51
C ALA A 229 -4.50 18.22 1.68
N ASP A 230 -5.15 19.37 1.84
CA ASP A 230 -4.93 20.29 2.96
C ASP A 230 -5.31 19.64 4.29
N ARG A 231 -6.43 18.88 4.33
CA ARG A 231 -6.82 18.14 5.53
C ARG A 231 -5.80 17.06 5.89
N VAL A 232 -5.32 16.27 4.93
CA VAL A 232 -4.27 15.26 5.18
C VAL A 232 -3.02 15.91 5.78
N ARG A 233 -2.58 17.05 5.23
CA ARG A 233 -1.43 17.81 5.77
C ARG A 233 -1.68 18.33 7.18
N LEU A 234 -2.90 18.77 7.48
CA LEU A 234 -3.26 19.22 8.82
C LEU A 234 -3.22 18.07 9.83
N GLU A 235 -3.82 16.93 9.49
CA GLU A 235 -3.91 15.75 10.36
C GLU A 235 -2.56 15.10 10.61
N ARG A 236 -1.69 15.06 9.59
CA ARG A 236 -0.35 14.45 9.66
C ARG A 236 0.76 15.50 9.71
N ARG A 237 0.48 16.68 10.24
CA ARG A 237 1.41 17.83 10.26
C ARG A 237 2.80 17.46 10.77
N CYS A 238 2.87 16.71 11.87
CA CYS A 238 4.15 16.30 12.47
C CYS A 238 5.04 15.51 11.51
N ASP A 239 4.44 14.69 10.64
CA ASP A 239 5.20 13.98 9.61
C ASP A 239 5.70 14.97 8.56
N PHE A 240 4.84 15.85 8.04
CA PHE A 240 5.22 16.82 6.98
C PHE A 240 6.25 17.88 7.44
N GLU A 241 6.26 18.23 8.72
CA GLU A 241 7.22 19.18 9.29
C GLU A 241 8.57 18.53 9.60
N SER A 242 8.62 17.20 9.75
CA SER A 242 9.88 16.47 10.00
C SER A 242 10.77 16.45 8.76
N ARG A 243 12.08 16.35 8.98
CA ARG A 243 13.06 16.31 7.89
C ARG A 243 12.84 15.10 6.97
N ASP A 244 12.62 13.92 7.54
CA ASP A 244 12.38 12.71 6.75
C ASP A 244 11.02 12.73 6.06
N GLY A 245 10.00 13.34 6.66
CA GLY A 245 8.71 13.49 5.99
C GLY A 245 8.74 14.50 4.83
N LYS A 246 9.60 15.53 4.91
CA LYS A 246 9.94 16.38 3.77
C LYS A 246 10.61 15.58 2.64
N LEU A 247 11.61 14.74 2.98
CA LEU A 247 12.22 13.83 2.00
C LEU A 247 11.19 12.87 1.40
N MET A 248 10.27 12.33 2.18
CA MET A 248 9.21 11.44 1.68
C MET A 248 8.18 12.16 0.83
N THR A 249 7.92 13.44 1.11
CA THR A 249 7.09 14.26 0.23
C THR A 249 7.78 14.45 -1.13
N LEU A 250 9.09 14.73 -1.16
CA LEU A 250 9.84 14.79 -2.42
C LEU A 250 9.91 13.43 -3.13
N PHE A 251 10.10 12.33 -2.39
CA PHE A 251 10.09 10.97 -2.93
C PHE A 251 8.77 10.64 -3.62
N VAL A 252 7.63 11.04 -3.06
CA VAL A 252 6.33 10.82 -3.69
C VAL A 252 6.09 11.82 -4.84
N CYS A 253 6.52 13.08 -4.70
CA CYS A 253 6.46 14.05 -5.79
C CYS A 253 7.27 13.61 -7.01
N SER A 254 8.41 12.95 -6.83
CA SER A 254 9.22 12.49 -7.98
C SER A 254 8.50 11.41 -8.81
N LYS A 255 7.58 10.65 -8.20
CA LYS A 255 6.71 9.71 -8.91
C LYS A 255 5.62 10.41 -9.72
N ILE A 256 5.16 11.59 -9.28
CA ILE A 256 4.15 12.39 -9.99
C ILE A 256 4.78 13.24 -11.09
N LEU A 257 5.94 13.83 -10.82
CA LEU A 257 6.64 14.78 -11.68
C LEU A 257 7.71 14.12 -12.56
N GLY A 258 7.87 12.79 -12.45
CA GLY A 258 8.86 12.01 -13.18
C GLY A 258 8.62 11.97 -14.69
N PRO A 259 9.52 11.30 -15.44
CA PRO A 259 9.50 11.28 -16.91
C PRO A 259 8.23 10.65 -17.51
N ASP A 260 7.57 9.75 -16.77
CA ASP A 260 6.34 9.06 -17.20
C ASP A 260 5.06 9.79 -16.78
N ALA A 261 5.18 11.03 -16.28
CA ALA A 261 4.05 11.85 -15.86
C ALA A 261 3.05 12.07 -17.01
N HIS A 262 1.78 11.76 -16.76
CA HIS A 262 0.74 12.07 -17.73
C HIS A 262 0.51 13.59 -17.76
N PRO A 263 0.61 14.28 -18.92
CA PRO A 263 0.59 15.75 -18.98
C PRO A 263 -0.68 16.41 -18.43
N GLN A 264 -1.78 15.65 -18.35
CA GLN A 264 -3.08 16.11 -17.85
C GLN A 264 -3.37 15.63 -16.43
N ASP A 265 -2.39 15.07 -15.71
CA ASP A 265 -2.58 14.67 -14.31
C ASP A 265 -2.83 15.92 -13.46
N PRO A 266 -4.01 16.05 -12.80
CA PRO A 266 -4.36 17.24 -12.03
C PRO A 266 -3.44 17.47 -10.82
N ARG A 267 -2.63 16.48 -10.44
CA ARG A 267 -1.72 16.53 -9.30
C ARG A 267 -0.39 17.23 -9.62
N LEU A 268 -0.06 17.46 -10.89
CA LEU A 268 1.24 18.01 -11.31
C LEU A 268 1.55 19.38 -10.68
N GLU A 269 0.66 20.34 -10.88
CA GLU A 269 0.88 21.71 -10.39
C GLU A 269 0.91 21.80 -8.85
N PRO A 270 -0.02 21.17 -8.11
CA PRO A 270 0.08 21.08 -6.66
C PRO A 270 1.38 20.41 -6.17
N ALA A 271 1.79 19.30 -6.79
CA ALA A 271 3.01 18.58 -6.42
C ALA A 271 4.27 19.44 -6.64
N ARG A 272 4.33 20.15 -7.78
CA ARG A 272 5.45 21.03 -8.12
C ARG A 272 5.60 22.16 -7.10
N ARG A 273 4.50 22.88 -6.80
CA ARG A 273 4.53 23.98 -5.83
C ARG A 273 5.04 23.54 -4.46
N LEU A 274 4.57 22.39 -3.97
CA LEU A 274 5.03 21.90 -2.67
C LEU A 274 6.49 21.43 -2.72
N ALA A 275 6.89 20.77 -3.81
CA ALA A 275 8.28 20.31 -3.96
C ALA A 275 9.26 21.49 -3.97
N GLU A 276 8.97 22.57 -4.70
CA GLU A 276 9.78 23.79 -4.72
C GLU A 276 9.92 24.41 -3.32
N GLN A 277 8.83 24.46 -2.55
CA GLN A 277 8.87 24.93 -1.17
C GLN A 277 9.78 24.05 -0.29
N ILE A 278 9.61 22.72 -0.36
CA ILE A 278 10.37 21.79 0.48
C ILE A 278 11.85 21.80 0.14
N VAL A 279 12.21 21.86 -1.14
CA VAL A 279 13.61 21.99 -1.58
C VAL A 279 14.24 23.24 -0.99
N ALA A 280 13.57 24.39 -1.07
CA ALA A 280 14.07 25.64 -0.48
C ALA A 280 14.28 25.52 1.04
N GLU A 281 13.34 24.89 1.75
CA GLU A 281 13.47 24.64 3.18
C GLU A 281 14.67 23.74 3.52
N LEU A 282 14.86 22.64 2.78
CA LEU A 282 15.95 21.68 3.00
C LEU A 282 17.34 22.24 2.64
N GLN A 283 17.42 23.24 1.77
CA GLN A 283 18.68 23.93 1.46
C GLN A 283 19.09 24.95 2.54
N THR A 284 18.12 25.44 3.33
CA THR A 284 18.34 26.48 4.35
C THR A 284 18.53 25.94 5.77
N GLY A 285 18.12 24.70 6.02
CA GLY A 285 18.25 24.01 7.31
C GLY A 285 19.52 23.18 7.40
#